data_AF-A0A8X6SWY1-F1
#
_entry.id   AF-A0A8X6SWY1-F1
#
_cell.length_a   1.000
_cell.length_b   1.000
_cell.length_c   1.000
_cell.angle_alpha   90.00
_cell.angle_beta   90.00
_cell.angle_gamma   90.00
#
_symmetry.space_group_name_H-M   'P 1'
#
loop_
_entity.id
_entity.type
_entity.pdbx_description
1 polymer ?
#
loop_
_entity_poly.entity_id
_entity_poly.type
_entity_poly.pdbx_seq_one_letter_code
_entity_poly.pdbx_strand_id
1 'polypeptide(L)'
;MESDKQHFRDILLFYYRKDKNAVQAKKKLTDVYGEGVLTVRQCQNWFANFRSGNFDVEDAPRSGRLVEADKDTIKALVDANR
;
A
#
# COMPACT_ATOMS: atom_id res chain seq x y z
N MET A 1 0.67 13.42 0.35
CA MET A 1 -0.76 13.27 0.08
C MET A 1 -0.95 11.83 -0.40
N GLU A 2 -1.86 11.06 0.20
CA GLU A 2 -2.06 9.62 -0.09
C GLU A 2 -2.21 9.34 -1.60
N SER A 3 -2.79 10.29 -2.34
CA SER A 3 -3.10 10.19 -3.78
C SER A 3 -1.87 10.00 -4.67
N ASP A 4 -0.71 10.54 -4.31
CA ASP A 4 0.48 10.48 -5.17
C ASP A 4 1.01 9.04 -5.25
N LYS A 5 0.93 8.29 -4.13
CA LYS A 5 1.41 6.90 -4.07
C LYS A 5 0.48 5.95 -4.81
N GLN A 6 -0.84 6.14 -4.68
CA GLN A 6 -1.83 5.34 -5.39
C GLN A 6 -1.69 5.54 -6.90
N HIS A 7 -1.55 6.79 -7.33
CA HIS A 7 -1.30 7.14 -8.73
C HIS A 7 -0.08 6.43 -9.32
N PHE A 8 1.04 6.36 -8.59
CA PHE A 8 2.21 5.61 -9.07
C PHE A 8 1.96 4.11 -9.19
N ARG A 9 1.13 3.52 -8.32
CA ARG A 9 0.77 2.10 -8.37
C ARG A 9 -0.16 1.80 -9.54
N ASP A 10 -1.10 2.69 -9.84
CA ASP A 10 -1.95 2.61 -11.02
C ASP A 10 -1.11 2.62 -12.30
N ILE A 11 -0.10 3.49 -12.37
CA ILE A 11 0.84 3.51 -13.50
C ILE A 11 1.64 2.20 -13.58
N LEU A 12 2.07 1.64 -12.44
CA LEU A 12 2.75 0.33 -12.44
C LEU A 12 1.83 -0.78 -12.95
N LEU A 13 0.56 -0.79 -12.55
CA LEU A 13 -0.44 -1.74 -13.04
C LEU A 13 -0.66 -1.61 -14.55
N PHE A 14 -0.74 -0.38 -15.06
CA PHE A 14 -0.81 -0.11 -16.49
C PHE A 14 0.38 -0.71 -17.25
N TYR A 15 1.62 -0.52 -16.75
CA TYR A 15 2.81 -1.10 -17.38
C TYR A 15 2.88 -2.61 -17.25
N TYR A 16 2.40 -3.18 -16.15
CA TYR A 16 2.28 -4.62 -15.98
C TYR A 16 1.36 -5.23 -17.05
N ARG A 17 0.19 -4.62 -17.29
CA ARG A 17 -0.75 -5.03 -18.36
C ARG A 17 -0.21 -4.85 -19.78
N LYS A 18 0.88 -4.10 -19.95
CA LYS A 18 1.61 -3.95 -21.22
C LYS A 18 2.81 -4.90 -21.36
N ASP A 19 2.85 -5.95 -20.54
CA ASP A 19 3.93 -6.95 -20.51
C ASP A 19 5.32 -6.32 -20.30
N LYS A 20 5.39 -5.19 -19.58
CA LYS A 20 6.66 -4.61 -19.15
C LYS A 20 7.10 -5.25 -17.84
N ASN A 21 8.40 -5.23 -17.57
CA ASN A 21 8.91 -5.64 -16.27
C ASN A 21 9.01 -4.45 -15.30
N ALA A 22 9.19 -4.73 -14.01
CA ALA A 22 9.26 -3.71 -12.96
C ALA A 22 10.35 -2.65 -13.19
N VAL A 23 11.49 -3.04 -13.78
CA VAL A 23 12.62 -2.13 -14.06
C VAL A 23 12.26 -1.17 -15.20
N GLN A 24 11.64 -1.68 -16.26
CA GLN A 24 11.15 -0.86 -17.38
C GLN A 24 10.06 0.11 -16.92
N ALA A 25 9.11 -0.36 -16.11
CA ALA A 25 8.06 0.47 -15.55
C ALA A 25 8.63 1.57 -14.64
N LYS A 26 9.59 1.23 -13.76
CA LYS A 26 10.31 2.20 -12.93
C LYS A 26 11.03 3.25 -13.76
N LYS A 27 11.75 2.84 -14.80
CA LYS A 27 12.46 3.78 -15.69
C LYS A 27 11.49 4.77 -16.32
N LYS A 28 10.38 4.27 -16.90
CA LYS A 28 9.35 5.13 -17.49
C LYS A 28 8.70 6.07 -16.49
N LEU A 29 8.48 5.60 -15.25
CA LEU A 29 7.94 6.42 -14.19
C LEU A 29 8.91 7.54 -13.79
N THR A 30 10.20 7.21 -13.61
CA THR A 30 11.26 8.19 -13.33
C THR A 30 11.46 9.19 -14.48
N ASP A 31 11.36 8.75 -15.73
CA ASP A 31 11.49 9.64 -16.90
C ASP A 31 10.40 10.73 -16.92
N VAL A 32 9.21 10.47 -16.36
CA VAL A 32 8.07 11.40 -16.35
C VAL A 32 8.02 12.23 -15.08
N TYR A 33 8.24 11.62 -13.92
CA TYR A 33 8.04 12.25 -12.60
C TYR A 33 9.33 12.62 -11.88
N GLY A 34 10.50 12.27 -12.43
CA GLY A 34 11.79 12.50 -11.82
C GLY A 34 12.24 11.40 -10.84
N GLU A 35 13.36 11.65 -10.17
CA GLU A 35 13.91 10.72 -9.19
C GLU A 35 13.12 10.74 -7.86
N GLY A 36 13.24 9.66 -7.08
CA GLY A 36 12.63 9.58 -5.75
C GLY A 36 11.17 9.12 -5.69
N VAL A 37 10.54 8.86 -6.84
CA VAL A 37 9.12 8.46 -6.95
C VAL A 37 8.84 7.09 -6.29
N LEU A 38 9.54 6.06 -6.75
CA LEU A 38 9.48 4.71 -6.18
C LEU A 38 10.87 4.08 -6.21
N THR A 39 11.18 3.33 -5.16
CA THR A 39 12.35 2.46 -5.12
C THR A 39 12.14 1.24 -6.02
N VAL A 40 13.23 0.64 -6.51
CA VAL A 40 13.17 -0.59 -7.32
C VAL A 40 12.46 -1.71 -6.57
N ARG A 41 12.70 -1.83 -5.25
CA ARG A 41 12.07 -2.84 -4.40
C ARG A 41 10.55 -2.65 -4.31
N GLN A 42 10.07 -1.41 -4.20
CA GLN A 42 8.63 -1.14 -4.22
C GLN A 42 7.99 -1.57 -5.55
N CYS A 43 8.61 -1.25 -6.69
CA CYS A 43 8.12 -1.69 -7.99
C CYS A 43 8.09 -3.22 -8.09
N GLN A 44 9.14 -3.91 -7.64
CA GLN A 44 9.19 -5.37 -7.65
C GLN A 44 8.10 -6.02 -6.79
N ASN A 45 7.84 -5.49 -5.60
CA ASN A 45 6.78 -5.97 -4.71
C ASN A 45 5.39 -5.84 -5.35
N TRP A 46 5.10 -4.69 -5.97
CA TRP A 46 3.85 -4.47 -6.70
C TRP A 46 3.69 -5.44 -7.87
N PHE A 47 4.75 -5.65 -8.64
CA PHE A 47 4.74 -6.64 -9.72
C PHE A 47 4.56 -8.07 -9.22
N ALA A 48 5.03 -8.41 -8.02
CA ALA A 48 4.77 -9.70 -7.41
C ALA A 48 3.28 -9.85 -7.04
N ASN A 49 2.66 -8.81 -6.47
CA ASN A 49 1.22 -8.80 -6.19
C ASN A 49 0.37 -8.93 -7.47
N PHE A 50 0.73 -8.21 -8.53
CA PHE A 50 0.01 -8.31 -9.81
C PHE A 50 0.14 -9.71 -10.42
N ARG A 51 1.29 -10.38 -10.26
CA ARG A 51 1.48 -11.78 -10.68
C ARG A 51 0.65 -12.76 -9.87
N SER A 52 0.35 -12.47 -8.61
CA SER A 52 -0.56 -13.29 -7.80
C SER A 52 -2.04 -13.00 -8.09
N GLY A 53 -2.35 -12.15 -9.09
CA GLY A 53 -3.71 -11.80 -9.47
C GLY A 53 -4.36 -10.74 -8.59
N ASN A 54 -3.62 -10.15 -7.64
CA ASN A 54 -4.11 -9.03 -6.84
C ASN A 54 -3.82 -7.72 -7.57
N PHE A 55 -4.86 -7.04 -8.03
CA PHE A 55 -4.77 -5.74 -8.73
C PHE A 55 -5.28 -4.57 -7.90
N ASP A 56 -5.58 -4.80 -6.62
CA ASP A 56 -5.92 -3.72 -5.70
C ASP A 56 -4.68 -2.87 -5.43
N VAL A 57 -4.75 -1.58 -5.79
CA VAL A 57 -3.67 -0.61 -5.63
C VAL A 57 -3.75 0.14 -4.30
N GLU A 58 -4.86 -0.01 -3.57
CA GLU A 58 -5.05 0.62 -2.28
C GLU A 58 -4.18 -0.06 -1.21
N ASP A 59 -3.82 0.72 -0.18
CA ASP A 59 -3.20 0.12 0.99
C ASP A 59 -4.27 -0.69 1.72
N ALA A 60 -4.01 -2.00 1.87
CA ALA A 60 -4.83 -2.82 2.75
C ALA A 60 -4.89 -2.18 4.14
N PRO A 61 -6.02 -2.31 4.86
CA PRO A 61 -6.15 -1.82 6.22
C PRO A 61 -4.94 -2.27 7.04
N ARG A 62 -4.18 -1.32 7.58
CA ARG A 62 -3.01 -1.67 8.38
C ARG A 62 -3.52 -2.45 9.59
N SER A 63 -3.00 -3.65 9.81
CA SER A 63 -3.19 -4.38 11.06
C SER A 63 -2.43 -3.63 12.17
N GLY A 64 -3.00 -2.54 12.64
CA GLY A 64 -2.60 -1.88 13.87
C GLY A 64 -3.22 -2.58 15.07
N ARG A 65 -2.82 -2.18 16.29
CA ARG A 65 -3.50 -2.62 17.50
C ARG A 65 -4.93 -2.09 17.47
N LEU A 66 -5.92 -2.96 17.30
CA LEU A 66 -7.30 -2.67 17.63
C LEU A 66 -7.35 -2.41 19.15
N VAL A 67 -7.20 -1.15 19.57
CA VAL A 67 -7.50 -0.73 20.93
C VAL A 67 -8.95 -0.25 20.95
N GLU A 68 -9.87 -1.11 20.55
CA GLU A 68 -11.22 -1.04 21.10
C GLU A 68 -11.20 -1.93 22.33
N ALA A 69 -10.51 -1.46 23.37
CA ALA A 69 -10.88 -1.91 24.68
C ALA A 69 -12.28 -1.33 24.91
N ASP A 70 -13.27 -2.20 25.00
CA ASP A 70 -14.64 -1.82 25.26
C ASP A 70 -14.67 -0.92 26.50
N LYS A 71 -15.09 0.34 26.28
CA LYS A 71 -15.11 1.37 27.33
C LYS A 71 -16.02 0.94 28.47
N ASP A 72 -17.07 0.19 28.17
CA ASP A 72 -18.01 -0.31 29.17
C ASP A 72 -17.36 -1.40 30.03
N THR A 73 -16.60 -2.29 29.40
CA THR A 73 -15.77 -3.29 30.11
C THR A 73 -14.70 -2.64 30.99
N ILE A 74 -14.01 -1.60 30.50
CA ILE A 74 -13.02 -0.85 31.31
C ILE A 74 -13.71 -0.17 32.50
N LYS A 75 -14.85 0.49 32.27
CA LYS A 75 -15.59 1.20 33.32
C LYS A 75 -16.07 0.25 34.41
N ALA A 76 -16.60 -0.92 34.03
CA ALA A 76 -17.05 -1.93 34.98
C ALA A 76 -15.91 -2.45 35.87
N LEU A 77 -14.71 -2.65 35.32
CA LEU A 77 -13.54 -3.08 36.10
C LEU A 77 -13.03 -2.03 37.09
N VAL A 78 -13.16 -0.74 36.75
CA VAL A 78 -12.79 0.36 37.66
C VAL A 78 -13.82 0.49 38.78
N ASP A 79 -15.11 0.42 38.45
CA ASP A 79 -16.19 0.51 39.44
C ASP A 79 -16.21 -0.69 40.41
N ALA A 80 -15.80 -1.88 39.96
CA ALA A 80 -15.71 -3.08 40.80
C ALA A 80 -14.50 -3.11 41.76
N ASN A 81 -13.52 -2.21 41.59
CA ASN A 81 -12.35 -2.07 42.47
C ASN A 81 -12.49 -0.89 43.46
N ARG A 82 -13.69 -0.32 43.60
CA ARG A 82 -14.02 0.73 44.56
C ARG A 82 -14.66 0.16 45.81
#